data_AF-A0A0C3D655-F1
#
_entry.id   AF-A0A0C3D655-F1
#
_cell.length_a   1.000
_cell.length_b   1.000
_cell.length_c   1.000
_cell.angle_alpha   90.00
_cell.angle_beta   90.00
_cell.angle_gamma   90.00
#
_symmetry.space_group_name_H-M   'P 1'
#
loop_
_entity.id
_entity.type
_entity.pdbx_description
1 polymer ?
#
loop_
_entity_poly.entity_id
_entity_poly.type
_entity_poly.pdbx_seq_one_letter_code
_entity_poly.pdbx_strand_id
1 'polypeptide(L)'
;MLEYSQQRQFIRAVEDLKHLIIQRLFELSKANLASTVGYKLRKQISKAIVRQSAAVRNALEKYNKLAMKQNPSRPVLQYSEVLSYVTLGDFNLLKHSCHDILAKPWLNIMHRQMAVKYFKLLRAHEEIGRLNVEVRQLQAWVDAETKEIEQVAEEVEAQDPLLSAELRALACRQRRINIQHQLRLQRIYNIDGYSGVRPVVGQEGEDKDEAEEPEGDEAIRLDTCMNVMSC
;
A
#
# COMPACT_ATOMS: atom_id res chain seq x y z
N MET A 1 -14.27 34.82 -31.90
CA MET A 1 -15.18 34.52 -30.75
C MET A 1 -15.94 33.20 -30.90
N LEU A 2 -16.49 32.88 -32.08
CA LEU A 2 -17.23 31.62 -32.32
C LEU A 2 -16.38 30.35 -32.11
N GLU A 3 -15.15 30.31 -32.64
CA GLU A 3 -14.26 29.15 -32.52
C GLU A 3 -13.88 28.84 -31.06
N TYR A 4 -13.55 29.87 -30.27
CA TYR A 4 -13.24 29.71 -28.85
C TYR A 4 -14.43 29.15 -28.05
N SER A 5 -15.64 29.61 -28.34
CA SER A 5 -16.86 29.11 -27.69
C SER A 5 -17.13 27.64 -28.04
N GLN A 6 -16.95 27.26 -29.31
CA GLN A 6 -17.11 25.87 -29.78
C GLN A 6 -16.05 24.94 -29.18
N GLN A 7 -14.79 25.38 -29.15
CA GLN A 7 -13.68 24.65 -28.52
C GLN A 7 -13.95 24.43 -27.02
N ARG A 8 -14.43 25.45 -26.31
CA ARG A 8 -14.75 25.33 -24.88
C ARG A 8 -15.92 24.39 -24.62
N GLN A 9 -16.96 24.42 -25.45
CA GLN A 9 -18.08 23.48 -25.35
C GLN A 9 -17.63 22.04 -25.60
N PHE A 10 -16.72 21.83 -26.56
CA PHE A 10 -16.12 20.53 -26.83
C PHE A 10 -15.28 20.03 -25.65
N ILE A 11 -14.39 20.86 -25.09
CA ILE A 11 -13.58 20.51 -23.92
C ILE A 11 -14.49 20.09 -22.74
N ARG A 12 -15.56 20.83 -22.48
CA ARG A 12 -16.54 20.47 -21.44
C ARG A 12 -17.21 19.12 -21.72
N ALA A 13 -17.58 18.84 -22.97
CA ALA A 13 -18.16 17.55 -23.33
C ALA A 13 -17.16 16.38 -23.14
N VAL A 14 -15.87 16.62 -23.40
CA VAL A 14 -14.79 15.66 -23.13
C VAL A 14 -14.64 15.42 -21.62
N GLU A 15 -14.64 16.48 -20.82
CA GLU A 15 -14.54 16.41 -19.35
C GLU A 15 -15.76 15.72 -18.72
N ASP A 16 -16.97 16.04 -19.18
CA ASP A 16 -18.22 15.41 -18.78
C ASP A 16 -18.17 13.89 -19.03
N LEU A 17 -17.77 13.50 -20.26
CA LEU A 17 -17.64 12.10 -20.65
C LEU A 17 -16.58 11.38 -19.81
N LYS A 18 -15.40 12.00 -19.62
CA LYS A 18 -14.33 11.47 -18.76
C LYS A 18 -14.84 11.21 -17.34
N HIS A 19 -15.49 12.19 -16.71
CA HIS A 19 -15.97 12.07 -15.34
C HIS A 19 -16.93 10.90 -15.18
N LEU A 20 -17.88 10.76 -16.11
CA LEU A 20 -18.85 9.66 -16.10
C LEU A 20 -18.19 8.29 -16.28
N ILE A 21 -17.13 8.20 -17.08
CA ILE A 21 -16.38 6.95 -17.28
C ILE A 21 -15.58 6.59 -16.01
N ILE A 22 -14.90 7.56 -15.40
CA ILE A 22 -14.15 7.35 -14.14
C ILE A 22 -15.10 6.93 -13.02
N GLN A 23 -16.22 7.63 -12.86
CA GLN A 23 -17.22 7.27 -11.86
C GLN A 23 -17.75 5.84 -12.09
N ARG A 24 -17.90 5.41 -13.35
CA ARG A 24 -18.36 4.05 -13.68
C ARG A 24 -17.34 3.00 -13.26
N LEU A 25 -16.04 3.27 -13.41
CA LEU A 25 -14.99 2.37 -12.92
C LEU A 25 -15.07 2.14 -11.43
N PHE A 26 -15.27 3.22 -10.66
CA PHE A 26 -15.46 3.10 -9.22
C PHE A 26 -16.70 2.29 -8.87
N GLU A 27 -17.81 2.48 -9.59
CA GLU A 27 -19.03 1.68 -9.38
C GLU A 27 -18.84 0.20 -9.75
N LEU A 28 -18.12 -0.13 -10.83
CA LEU A 28 -17.78 -1.51 -11.18
C LEU A 28 -16.83 -2.15 -10.15
N SER A 29 -15.87 -1.39 -9.62
CA SER A 29 -15.01 -1.85 -8.52
C SER A 29 -15.83 -2.19 -7.27
N LYS A 30 -16.84 -1.38 -6.94
CA LYS A 30 -17.77 -1.70 -5.83
C LYS A 30 -18.61 -2.94 -6.13
N ALA A 31 -19.02 -3.15 -7.38
CA ALA A 31 -19.75 -4.33 -7.79
C ALA A 31 -18.93 -5.62 -7.65
N ASN A 32 -17.62 -5.57 -7.94
CA ASN A 32 -16.72 -6.70 -7.71
C ASN A 32 -16.59 -7.07 -6.22
N LEU A 33 -16.72 -6.08 -5.33
CA LEU A 33 -16.73 -6.28 -3.89
C LEU A 33 -18.12 -6.67 -3.35
N ALA A 34 -19.16 -6.66 -4.18
CA ALA A 34 -20.55 -6.78 -3.72
C ALA A 34 -20.92 -8.17 -3.19
N SER A 35 -20.08 -9.20 -3.41
CA SER A 35 -20.27 -10.55 -2.85
C SER A 35 -20.22 -10.56 -1.31
N THR A 36 -19.54 -9.60 -0.69
CA THR A 36 -19.45 -9.43 0.78
C THR A 36 -20.49 -8.47 1.34
N VAL A 37 -21.33 -7.84 0.49
CA VAL A 37 -22.22 -6.76 0.90
C VAL A 37 -23.71 -7.12 0.76
N GLY A 38 -24.54 -6.59 1.67
CA GLY A 38 -25.97 -6.93 1.78
C GLY A 38 -26.80 -6.63 0.53
N TYR A 39 -27.88 -7.39 0.35
CA TYR A 39 -28.77 -7.36 -0.84
C TYR A 39 -29.25 -5.95 -1.24
N LYS A 40 -29.58 -5.11 -0.25
CA LYS A 40 -30.05 -3.74 -0.49
C LYS A 40 -28.98 -2.88 -1.19
N LEU A 41 -27.72 -3.02 -0.81
CA LEU A 41 -26.63 -2.28 -1.45
C LEU A 41 -26.37 -2.80 -2.86
N ARG A 42 -26.38 -4.13 -3.06
CA ARG A 42 -26.24 -4.72 -4.41
C ARG A 42 -27.27 -4.15 -5.38
N LYS A 43 -28.54 -4.06 -4.96
CA LYS A 43 -29.62 -3.47 -5.78
C LYS A 43 -29.36 -2.00 -6.13
N GLN A 44 -28.78 -1.21 -5.22
CA GLN A 44 -28.40 0.17 -5.50
C GLN A 44 -27.22 0.26 -6.47
N ILE A 45 -26.20 -0.58 -6.29
CA ILE A 45 -25.05 -0.68 -7.21
C ILE A 45 -25.54 -1.04 -8.63
N SER A 46 -26.39 -2.05 -8.78
CA SER A 46 -26.96 -2.41 -10.09
C SER A 46 -27.73 -1.27 -10.73
N LYS A 47 -28.58 -0.55 -9.96
CA LYS A 47 -29.30 0.62 -10.46
C LYS A 47 -28.36 1.76 -10.87
N ALA A 48 -27.30 2.01 -10.09
CA ALA A 48 -26.30 3.02 -10.40
C ALA A 48 -25.57 2.69 -11.70
N ILE A 49 -25.14 1.44 -11.91
CA ILE A 49 -24.49 0.98 -13.14
C ILE A 49 -25.39 1.20 -14.37
N VAL A 50 -26.68 0.87 -14.27
CA VAL A 50 -27.62 1.06 -15.39
C VAL A 50 -27.83 2.55 -15.70
N ARG A 51 -28.12 3.37 -14.68
CA ARG A 51 -28.29 4.82 -14.83
C ARG A 51 -27.05 5.47 -15.45
N GLN A 52 -25.88 5.04 -15.01
CA GLN A 52 -24.62 5.57 -15.48
C GLN A 52 -24.29 5.13 -16.90
N SER A 53 -24.65 3.90 -17.28
CA SER A 53 -24.52 3.43 -18.67
C SER A 53 -25.33 4.30 -19.63
N ALA A 54 -26.55 4.70 -19.25
CA ALA A 54 -27.35 5.65 -20.03
C ALA A 54 -26.71 7.05 -20.08
N ALA A 55 -26.18 7.55 -18.95
CA ALA A 55 -25.50 8.84 -18.90
C ALA A 55 -24.25 8.87 -19.80
N VAL A 56 -23.45 7.80 -19.82
CA VAL A 56 -22.28 7.68 -20.69
C VAL A 56 -22.68 7.71 -22.17
N ARG A 57 -23.77 7.03 -22.58
CA ARG A 57 -24.27 7.09 -23.96
C ARG A 57 -24.68 8.51 -24.36
N ASN A 58 -25.43 9.21 -23.52
CA ASN A 58 -25.85 10.58 -23.80
C ASN A 58 -24.65 11.55 -23.88
N ALA A 59 -23.67 11.40 -22.98
CA ALA A 59 -22.45 12.20 -23.03
C ALA A 59 -21.59 11.90 -24.27
N LEU A 60 -21.54 10.63 -24.70
CA LEU A 60 -20.87 10.20 -25.92
C LEU A 60 -21.52 10.81 -27.17
N GLU A 61 -22.85 10.83 -27.24
CA GLU A 61 -23.56 11.50 -28.33
C GLU A 61 -23.27 13.00 -28.38
N LYS A 62 -23.25 13.67 -27.22
CA LYS A 62 -22.88 15.09 -27.11
C LYS A 62 -21.45 15.33 -27.57
N TYR A 63 -20.51 14.47 -27.17
CA TYR A 63 -19.13 14.50 -27.63
C TYR A 63 -19.06 14.34 -29.16
N ASN A 64 -19.66 13.29 -29.73
CA ASN A 64 -19.62 12.99 -31.16
C ASN A 64 -20.23 14.13 -32.00
N LYS A 65 -21.33 14.76 -31.54
CA LYS A 65 -21.94 15.93 -32.19
C LYS A 65 -21.01 17.15 -32.22
N LEU A 66 -20.20 17.35 -31.19
CA LEU A 66 -19.27 18.48 -31.08
C LEU A 66 -17.91 18.19 -31.73
N ALA A 67 -17.48 16.91 -31.74
CA ALA A 67 -16.24 16.42 -32.34
C ALA A 67 -16.17 16.73 -33.84
N MET A 68 -17.28 16.54 -34.55
CA MET A 68 -17.41 16.86 -35.99
C MET A 68 -17.28 18.35 -36.29
N LYS A 69 -17.58 19.22 -35.32
CA LYS A 69 -17.56 20.68 -35.47
C LYS A 69 -16.20 21.30 -35.14
N GLN A 70 -15.23 20.51 -34.68
CA GLN A 70 -13.89 21.00 -34.37
C GLN A 70 -13.05 21.14 -35.64
N ASN A 71 -12.06 22.03 -35.60
CA ASN A 71 -11.04 22.17 -36.63
C ASN A 71 -9.64 21.93 -36.01
N PRO A 72 -8.96 20.81 -36.29
CA PRO A 72 -9.38 19.71 -37.16
C PRO A 72 -10.49 18.85 -36.53
N SER A 73 -11.28 18.19 -37.38
CA SER A 73 -12.36 17.30 -36.93
C SER A 73 -11.79 16.17 -36.08
N ARG A 74 -12.46 15.88 -34.95
CA ARG A 74 -12.02 14.87 -33.98
C ARG A 74 -12.67 13.52 -34.28
N PRO A 75 -12.01 12.39 -33.93
CA PRO A 75 -12.57 11.07 -34.18
C PRO A 75 -13.86 10.87 -33.39
N VAL A 76 -14.85 10.26 -34.05
CA VAL A 76 -16.10 9.80 -33.45
C VAL A 76 -15.79 8.54 -32.65
N LEU A 77 -16.27 8.49 -31.41
CA LEU A 77 -16.05 7.36 -30.51
C LEU A 77 -17.28 6.46 -30.47
N GLN A 78 -17.06 5.15 -30.56
CA GLN A 78 -18.11 4.16 -30.33
C GLN A 78 -18.21 3.80 -28.85
N TYR A 79 -19.39 3.35 -28.42
CA TYR A 79 -19.60 2.96 -27.04
C TYR A 79 -18.74 1.75 -26.63
N SER A 80 -18.52 0.80 -27.54
CA SER A 80 -17.62 -0.35 -27.35
C SER A 80 -16.18 0.09 -27.08
N GLU A 81 -15.68 1.08 -27.81
CA GLU A 81 -14.34 1.65 -27.62
C GLU A 81 -14.22 2.33 -26.25
N VAL A 82 -15.25 3.08 -25.85
CA VAL A 82 -15.30 3.71 -24.52
C VAL A 82 -15.25 2.65 -23.40
N LEU A 83 -15.92 1.51 -23.58
CA LEU A 83 -15.83 0.39 -22.64
C LEU A 83 -14.44 -0.26 -22.62
N SER A 84 -13.77 -0.34 -23.76
CA SER A 84 -12.40 -0.87 -23.81
C SER A 84 -11.41 0.00 -23.02
N TYR A 85 -11.58 1.32 -23.06
CA TYR A 85 -10.78 2.26 -22.27
C TYR A 85 -11.02 2.14 -20.77
N VAL A 86 -12.25 1.86 -20.36
CA VAL A 86 -12.61 1.52 -18.97
C VAL A 86 -11.82 0.28 -18.55
N THR A 87 -11.89 -0.80 -19.32
CA THR A 87 -11.25 -2.07 -18.94
C THR A 87 -9.72 -2.00 -18.88
N LEU A 88 -9.10 -1.20 -19.75
CA LEU A 88 -7.64 -1.08 -19.82
C LEU A 88 -7.07 -0.03 -18.85
N GLY A 89 -7.92 0.81 -18.23
CA GLY A 89 -7.47 1.97 -17.47
C GLY A 89 -6.79 3.06 -18.33
N ASP A 90 -6.77 2.85 -19.64
CA ASP A 90 -6.13 3.70 -20.64
C ASP A 90 -7.15 4.69 -21.21
N PHE A 91 -7.17 5.88 -20.62
CA PHE A 91 -8.05 6.94 -21.07
C PHE A 91 -7.41 7.74 -22.21
N ASN A 92 -7.42 7.18 -23.42
CA ASN A 92 -7.10 7.94 -24.63
C ASN A 92 -8.10 9.11 -24.86
N LEU A 93 -9.21 9.17 -24.13
CA LEU A 93 -10.07 10.36 -24.11
C LEU A 93 -9.35 11.59 -23.48
N LEU A 94 -8.38 11.37 -22.58
CA LEU A 94 -7.58 12.44 -21.96
C LEU A 94 -6.67 13.16 -22.95
N LYS A 95 -6.40 12.53 -24.10
CA LYS A 95 -5.63 13.14 -25.19
C LYS A 95 -6.21 14.48 -25.66
N HIS A 96 -7.50 14.68 -25.45
CA HIS A 96 -8.24 15.85 -25.91
C HIS A 96 -8.65 16.81 -24.79
N SER A 97 -8.14 16.61 -23.57
CA SER A 97 -8.40 17.52 -22.44
C SER A 97 -7.49 18.77 -22.47
N CYS A 98 -7.95 19.87 -21.86
CA CYS A 98 -7.33 21.21 -21.89
C CYS A 98 -5.86 21.29 -21.41
N HIS A 99 -5.32 20.23 -20.80
CA HIS A 99 -4.06 20.29 -20.05
C HIS A 99 -2.92 19.46 -20.64
N ASP A 100 -3.07 18.93 -21.86
CA ASP A 100 -2.10 18.05 -22.51
C ASP A 100 -1.44 17.06 -21.53
N ILE A 101 -2.31 16.37 -20.77
CA ILE A 101 -1.89 15.55 -19.64
C ILE A 101 -1.04 14.36 -20.13
N LEU A 102 -1.14 14.02 -21.43
CA LEU A 102 -0.30 13.00 -22.05
C LEU A 102 1.16 13.40 -22.19
N ALA A 103 1.44 14.68 -22.41
CA ALA A 103 2.81 15.19 -22.46
C ALA A 103 3.48 15.13 -21.08
N LYS A 104 2.72 14.87 -20.00
CA LYS A 104 3.28 14.76 -18.66
C LYS A 104 4.01 13.42 -18.51
N PRO A 105 5.27 13.42 -18.02
CA PRO A 105 6.06 12.20 -17.85
C PRO A 105 5.38 11.15 -16.99
N TRP A 106 4.57 11.55 -16.00
CA TRP A 106 3.83 10.64 -15.12
C TRP A 106 2.62 9.97 -15.79
N LEU A 107 2.25 10.30 -17.03
CA LEU A 107 1.17 9.61 -17.74
C LEU A 107 1.67 8.45 -18.60
N ASN A 108 2.98 8.42 -18.88
CA ASN A 108 3.63 7.28 -19.50
C ASN A 108 3.54 6.06 -18.56
N ILE A 109 3.00 4.96 -19.07
CA ILE A 109 2.78 3.72 -18.33
C ILE A 109 4.10 3.18 -17.76
N MET A 110 5.19 3.23 -18.54
CA MET A 110 6.50 2.77 -18.08
C MET A 110 7.01 3.63 -16.93
N HIS A 111 6.89 4.95 -17.02
CA HIS A 111 7.32 5.85 -15.94
C HIS A 111 6.47 5.66 -14.68
N ARG A 112 5.15 5.43 -14.81
CA ARG A 112 4.28 5.12 -13.66
C ARG A 112 4.70 3.82 -12.98
N GLN A 113 4.87 2.76 -13.75
CA GLN A 113 5.29 1.47 -13.23
C GLN A 113 6.66 1.58 -12.55
N MET A 114 7.58 2.36 -13.14
CA MET A 114 8.89 2.61 -12.57
C MET A 114 8.81 3.40 -11.26
N ALA A 115 8.02 4.47 -11.22
CA ALA A 115 7.80 5.27 -10.03
C ALA A 115 7.17 4.43 -8.90
N VAL A 116 6.17 3.60 -9.20
CA VAL A 116 5.56 2.69 -8.20
C VAL A 116 6.60 1.74 -7.63
N LYS A 117 7.45 1.13 -8.48
CA LYS A 117 8.53 0.26 -8.01
C LYS A 117 9.56 1.02 -7.18
N TYR A 118 9.98 2.20 -7.63
CA TYR A 118 10.93 3.07 -6.93
C TYR A 118 10.42 3.46 -5.54
N PHE A 119 9.17 3.94 -5.43
CA PHE A 119 8.59 4.32 -4.14
C PHE A 119 8.33 3.11 -3.25
N LYS A 120 7.99 1.93 -3.80
CA LYS A 120 7.92 0.69 -3.02
C LYS A 120 9.28 0.33 -2.43
N LEU A 121 10.36 0.47 -3.21
CA LEU A 121 11.72 0.23 -2.71
C LEU A 121 12.08 1.23 -1.62
N LEU A 122 11.87 2.53 -1.83
CA LEU A 122 12.12 3.54 -0.80
C LEU A 122 11.37 3.24 0.50
N ARG A 123 10.06 2.96 0.41
CA ARG A 123 9.25 2.62 1.58
C ARG A 123 9.68 1.31 2.23
N ALA A 124 10.12 0.32 1.46
CA ALA A 124 10.64 -0.92 2.02
C ALA A 124 11.87 -0.68 2.92
N HIS A 125 12.78 0.22 2.53
CA HIS A 125 13.93 0.57 3.35
C HIS A 125 13.52 1.26 4.66
N GLU A 126 12.55 2.18 4.61
CA GLU A 126 12.00 2.80 5.82
C GLU A 126 11.29 1.77 6.72
N GLU A 127 10.56 0.84 6.11
CA GLU A 127 9.80 -0.19 6.82
C GLU A 127 10.72 -1.17 7.55
N ILE A 128 11.89 -1.51 7.00
CA ILE A 128 12.91 -2.31 7.71
C ILE A 128 13.28 -1.62 9.03
N GLY A 129 13.50 -0.31 9.01
CA GLY A 129 13.82 0.45 10.22
C GLY A 129 12.69 0.41 11.26
N ARG A 130 11.43 0.53 10.83
CA ARG A 130 10.26 0.42 11.71
C ARG A 130 10.10 -0.98 12.29
N LEU A 131 10.18 -2.00 11.46
CA LEU A 131 10.05 -3.39 11.88
C LEU A 131 11.13 -3.77 12.90
N ASN A 132 12.35 -3.25 12.80
CA ASN A 132 13.39 -3.47 13.81
C ASN A 132 12.97 -2.97 15.22
N VAL A 133 12.22 -1.88 15.30
CA VAL A 133 11.68 -1.35 16.56
C VAL A 133 10.50 -2.21 17.04
N GLU A 134 9.55 -2.51 16.15
CA GLU A 134 8.35 -3.29 16.47
C GLU A 134 8.69 -4.72 16.91
N VAL A 135 9.65 -5.38 16.26
CA VAL A 135 10.14 -6.71 16.63
C VAL A 135 10.67 -6.72 18.07
N ARG A 136 11.44 -5.68 18.43
CA ARG A 136 11.97 -5.53 19.80
C ARG A 136 10.85 -5.28 20.80
N GLN A 137 9.90 -4.41 20.46
CA GLN A 137 8.75 -4.13 21.33
C GLN A 137 7.89 -5.36 21.55
N LEU A 138 7.66 -6.17 20.50
CA LEU A 138 6.93 -7.41 20.61
C LEU A 138 7.64 -8.43 21.50
N GLN A 139 8.97 -8.56 21.38
CA GLN A 139 9.76 -9.40 22.27
C GLN A 139 9.60 -8.96 23.74
N ALA A 140 9.81 -7.67 24.02
CA ALA A 140 9.67 -7.13 25.38
C ALA A 140 8.27 -7.34 25.95
N TRP A 141 7.23 -7.16 25.12
CA TRP A 141 5.85 -7.38 25.52
C TRP A 141 5.57 -8.85 25.87
N VAL A 142 6.03 -9.80 25.04
CA VAL A 142 5.87 -11.24 25.28
C VAL A 142 6.58 -11.67 26.59
N ASP A 143 7.78 -11.16 26.82
CA ASP A 143 8.58 -11.48 28.01
C ASP A 143 7.96 -10.89 29.28
N ALA A 144 7.43 -9.64 29.21
CA ALA A 144 6.75 -8.99 30.33
C ALA A 144 5.40 -9.65 30.66
N GLU A 145 4.55 -9.89 29.66
CA GLU A 145 3.19 -10.43 29.87
C GLU A 145 3.23 -11.79 30.58
N THR A 146 4.14 -12.66 30.19
CA THR A 146 4.27 -13.99 30.79
C THR A 146 4.63 -13.88 32.28
N LYS A 147 5.57 -12.98 32.61
CA LYS A 147 6.02 -12.74 33.98
C LYS A 147 4.96 -12.07 34.85
N GLU A 148 4.23 -11.10 34.29
CA GLU A 148 3.18 -10.37 35.00
C GLU A 148 2.03 -11.29 35.43
N ILE A 149 1.54 -12.15 34.53
CA ILE A 149 0.42 -13.05 34.86
C ILE A 149 0.84 -14.09 35.91
N GLU A 150 2.06 -14.64 35.79
CA GLU A 150 2.60 -15.60 36.78
C GLU A 150 2.76 -14.94 38.16
N GLN A 151 3.32 -13.73 38.22
CA GLN A 151 3.49 -12.99 39.46
C GLN A 151 2.15 -12.67 40.14
N VAL A 152 1.16 -12.17 39.39
CA VAL A 152 -0.17 -11.87 39.94
C VAL A 152 -0.86 -13.14 40.44
N ALA A 153 -0.68 -14.27 39.75
CA ALA A 153 -1.24 -15.53 40.20
C ALA A 153 -0.64 -16.02 41.53
N GLU A 154 0.66 -15.79 41.77
CA GLU A 154 1.34 -16.08 43.03
C GLU A 154 0.86 -15.15 44.17
N GLU A 155 0.76 -13.85 43.90
CA GLU A 155 0.33 -12.85 44.90
C GLU A 155 -1.10 -13.11 45.39
N VAL A 156 -1.99 -13.55 44.51
CA VAL A 156 -3.41 -13.80 44.81
C VAL A 156 -3.63 -15.16 45.47
N GLU A 157 -2.69 -16.10 45.38
CA GLU A 157 -2.85 -17.47 45.89
C GLU A 157 -3.20 -17.54 47.38
N ALA A 158 -2.60 -16.66 48.19
CA ALA A 158 -2.86 -16.62 49.63
C ALA A 158 -4.26 -16.08 49.98
N GLN A 159 -4.86 -15.26 49.11
CA GLN A 159 -6.14 -14.59 49.34
C GLN A 159 -7.32 -15.36 48.72
N ASP A 160 -7.15 -15.82 47.49
CA ASP A 160 -8.16 -16.56 46.73
C ASP A 160 -7.48 -17.64 45.86
N PRO A 161 -7.42 -18.88 46.36
CA PRO A 161 -6.84 -20.00 45.64
C PRO A 161 -7.59 -20.34 44.34
N LEU A 162 -8.91 -20.08 44.26
CA LEU A 162 -9.70 -20.37 43.06
C LEU A 162 -9.36 -19.38 41.95
N LEU A 163 -9.27 -18.09 42.28
CA LEU A 163 -8.86 -17.06 41.33
C LEU A 163 -7.41 -17.28 40.86
N SER A 164 -6.50 -17.63 41.77
CA SER A 164 -5.12 -18.00 41.40
C SER A 164 -5.07 -19.18 40.42
N ALA A 165 -5.89 -20.22 40.65
CA ALA A 165 -5.97 -21.36 39.72
C ALA A 165 -6.44 -20.95 38.32
N GLU A 166 -7.43 -20.05 38.21
CA GLU A 166 -7.90 -19.53 36.92
C GLU A 166 -6.84 -18.67 36.22
N LEU A 167 -6.11 -17.83 36.97
CA LEU A 167 -5.00 -17.04 36.44
C LEU A 167 -3.87 -17.92 35.91
N ARG A 168 -3.54 -19.02 36.61
CA ARG A 168 -2.57 -20.01 36.13
C ARG A 168 -3.05 -20.75 34.88
N ALA A 169 -4.34 -21.06 34.79
CA ALA A 169 -4.92 -21.63 33.57
C ALA A 169 -4.85 -20.65 32.40
N LEU A 170 -5.06 -19.36 32.64
CA LEU A 170 -4.86 -18.29 31.66
C LEU A 170 -3.39 -18.19 31.25
N ALA A 171 -2.46 -18.16 32.20
CA ALA A 171 -1.01 -18.13 31.96
C ALA A 171 -0.57 -19.31 31.07
N CYS A 172 -1.07 -20.52 31.36
CA CYS A 172 -0.82 -21.71 30.55
C CYS A 172 -1.29 -21.54 29.10
N ARG A 173 -2.46 -20.92 28.87
CA ARG A 173 -2.97 -20.66 27.52
C ARG A 173 -2.12 -19.59 26.82
N GLN A 174 -1.81 -18.49 27.50
CA GLN A 174 -1.05 -17.39 26.94
C GLN A 174 0.38 -17.81 26.59
N ARG A 175 1.03 -18.59 27.46
CA ARG A 175 2.36 -19.15 27.22
C ARG A 175 2.45 -19.97 25.93
N ARG A 176 1.42 -20.73 25.58
CA ARG A 176 1.38 -21.49 24.31
C ARG A 176 1.40 -20.58 23.09
N ILE A 177 0.70 -19.43 23.18
CA ILE A 177 0.68 -18.41 22.13
C ILE A 177 2.04 -17.69 22.08
N ASN A 178 2.57 -17.31 23.25
CA ASN A 178 3.85 -16.63 23.40
C ASN A 178 5.02 -17.47 22.87
N ILE A 179 5.00 -18.80 23.04
CA ILE A 179 5.97 -19.71 22.42
C ILE A 179 5.96 -19.59 20.89
N GLN A 180 4.78 -19.47 20.26
CA GLN A 180 4.71 -19.28 18.80
C GLN A 180 5.26 -17.91 18.38
N HIS A 181 5.03 -16.86 19.18
CA HIS A 181 5.62 -15.55 18.94
C HIS A 181 7.15 -15.60 19.07
N GLN A 182 7.68 -16.21 20.13
CA GLN A 182 9.12 -16.38 20.34
C GLN A 182 9.78 -17.15 19.19
N LEU A 183 9.17 -18.24 18.72
CA LEU A 183 9.69 -18.99 17.57
C LEU A 183 9.71 -18.15 16.29
N ARG A 184 8.70 -17.31 16.06
CA ARG A 184 8.68 -16.39 14.90
C ARG A 184 9.72 -15.28 15.05
N LEU A 185 9.87 -14.72 16.24
CA LEU A 185 10.88 -13.71 16.55
C LEU A 185 12.29 -14.27 16.34
N GLN A 186 12.57 -15.48 16.82
CA GLN A 186 13.83 -16.18 16.54
C GLN A 186 14.09 -16.35 15.04
N ARG A 187 13.06 -16.75 14.26
CA ARG A 187 13.21 -16.81 12.80
C ARG A 187 13.56 -15.46 12.21
N ILE A 188 12.92 -14.37 12.66
CA ILE A 188 13.22 -13.01 12.20
C ILE A 188 14.66 -12.61 12.52
N TYR A 189 15.14 -12.88 13.73
CA TYR A 189 16.52 -12.59 14.12
C TYR A 189 17.54 -13.40 13.30
N ASN A 190 17.15 -14.57 12.80
CA ASN A 190 17.99 -15.43 11.97
C ASN A 190 17.91 -15.12 10.47
N ILE A 191 17.12 -14.13 10.04
CA ILE A 191 17.08 -13.73 8.63
C ILE A 191 18.41 -13.07 8.25
N ASP A 192 19.00 -13.53 7.15
CA ASP A 192 20.16 -12.87 6.54
C ASP A 192 19.80 -11.43 6.16
N GLY A 193 20.54 -10.46 6.72
CA GLY A 193 20.28 -9.03 6.52
C GLY A 193 19.38 -8.39 7.58
N TYR A 194 19.02 -9.09 8.66
CA TYR A 194 18.43 -8.45 9.84
C TYR A 194 19.40 -7.41 10.43
N SER A 195 18.94 -6.16 10.53
CA SER A 195 19.74 -5.00 10.96
C SER A 195 19.37 -4.46 12.34
N GLY A 196 18.37 -5.05 13.00
CA GLY A 196 17.96 -4.65 14.34
C GLY A 196 18.86 -5.24 15.44
N VAL A 197 18.64 -4.78 16.68
CA VAL A 197 19.35 -5.31 17.85
C VAL A 197 18.75 -6.67 18.22
N ARG A 198 19.60 -7.68 18.33
CA ARG A 198 19.22 -9.00 18.80
C ARG A 198 19.17 -9.02 20.33
N PRO A 199 18.20 -9.73 20.93
CA PRO A 199 18.22 -9.94 22.38
C PRO A 199 19.48 -10.73 22.74
N VAL A 200 20.20 -10.26 23.77
CA VAL A 200 21.33 -10.99 24.35
C VAL A 200 20.76 -12.23 25.00
N VAL A 201 20.95 -13.40 24.38
CA VAL A 201 20.75 -14.67 25.05
C VAL A 201 21.86 -14.74 26.09
N GLY A 202 21.52 -14.73 27.38
CA GLY A 202 22.50 -14.95 28.43
C GLY A 202 23.14 -16.33 28.27
N GLN A 203 24.31 -16.38 27.64
CA GLN A 203 25.26 -17.46 27.87
C GLN A 203 25.95 -17.14 29.19
N GLU A 204 25.45 -17.72 30.27
CA GLU A 204 26.29 -17.91 31.45
C GLU A 204 27.42 -18.87 31.07
N GLY A 205 28.66 -18.40 31.22
CA GLY A 205 29.87 -19.23 31.26
C GLY A 205 30.60 -19.41 29.94
N GLU A 206 31.53 -18.51 29.64
CA GLU A 206 32.94 -18.88 29.49
C GLU A 206 33.79 -17.59 29.50
N ASP A 207 34.42 -17.35 30.65
CA ASP A 207 35.54 -16.43 30.76
C ASP A 207 36.74 -16.96 29.95
N LYS A 208 37.49 -15.99 29.42
CA LYS A 208 38.85 -16.01 28.86
C LYS A 208 38.94 -16.14 27.34
N ASP A 209 39.28 -15.03 26.69
CA ASP A 209 40.70 -14.72 26.47
C ASP A 209 40.88 -13.25 26.02
N GLU A 210 41.90 -12.61 26.58
CA GLU A 210 42.44 -11.31 26.16
C GLU A 210 42.99 -11.42 24.72
N ALA A 211 42.65 -10.48 23.83
CA ALA A 211 43.49 -10.15 22.68
C ALA A 211 43.11 -8.78 22.06
N GLU A 212 43.99 -7.82 22.33
CA GLU A 212 44.52 -6.77 21.43
C GLU A 212 43.55 -5.87 20.63
N GLU A 213 43.59 -4.58 20.97
CA GLU A 213 43.21 -3.50 20.05
C GLU A 213 44.14 -3.47 18.83
N PRO A 214 43.61 -3.18 17.63
CA PRO A 214 44.39 -2.48 16.61
C PRO A 214 43.86 -1.07 16.42
N GLU A 215 44.68 -0.10 16.82
CA GLU A 215 44.68 1.25 16.28
C GLU A 215 44.78 1.21 14.73
N GLY A 216 44.02 2.09 14.07
CA GLY A 216 44.33 2.57 12.72
C GLY A 216 43.59 1.91 11.56
N ASP A 217 42.54 2.56 11.05
CA ASP A 217 42.37 2.87 9.61
C ASP A 217 41.02 3.55 9.31
N GLU A 218 40.79 4.73 9.89
CA GLU A 218 39.71 5.63 9.45
C GLU A 218 40.08 6.47 8.20
N ALA A 219 41.34 6.43 7.76
CA ALA A 219 41.80 7.21 6.61
C ALA A 219 41.57 6.54 5.24
N ILE A 220 41.32 5.22 5.18
CA ILE A 220 41.23 4.49 3.89
C ILE A 220 39.79 4.41 3.36
N ARG A 221 38.76 4.64 4.19
CA ARG A 221 37.35 4.51 3.77
C ARG A 221 36.75 5.74 3.08
N LEU A 222 37.43 6.89 3.10
CA LEU A 222 36.97 8.12 2.44
C LEU A 222 37.44 8.27 0.99
N ASP A 223 38.52 7.59 0.58
CA ASP A 223 39.07 7.71 -0.78
C ASP A 223 38.34 6.84 -1.81
N THR A 224 37.77 5.71 -1.37
CA THR A 224 37.03 4.78 -2.25
C THR A 224 35.66 5.31 -2.68
N CYS A 225 35.10 6.30 -1.97
CA CYS A 225 33.78 6.86 -2.25
C CYS A 225 33.81 8.04 -3.27
N MET A 226 34.98 8.64 -3.49
CA MET A 226 35.15 9.77 -4.43
C MET A 226 35.47 9.33 -5.87
N ASN A 227 35.99 8.11 -6.08
CA ASN A 227 36.41 7.62 -7.41
C ASN A 227 35.32 6.88 -8.22
N VAL A 228 34.09 6.75 -7.72
CA VAL A 228 32.98 6.11 -8.45
C VAL A 228 32.04 7.13 -9.13
N MET A 229 32.29 8.44 -8.97
CA MET A 229 31.52 9.52 -9.62
C MET A 229 32.25 10.20 -10.79
N SER A 230 33.24 9.56 -11.39
CA SER A 230 33.81 9.99 -12.67
C SER A 230 34.11 8.81 -13.58
N CYS A 231 33.05 8.28 -14.18
CA CYS A 231 33.02 7.61 -15.50
C CYS A 231 31.58 7.67 -16.01
#